data_AF-A0A1D4GR00-F1
#
_entry.id   AF-A0A1D4GR00-F1
#
_cell.length_a   1.000
_cell.length_b   1.000
_cell.length_c   1.000
_cell.angle_alpha   90.00
_cell.angle_beta   90.00
_cell.angle_gamma   90.00
#
_symmetry.space_group_name_H-M   'P 1'
#
loop_
_entity.id
_entity.type
_entity.pdbx_description
1 polymer ?
#
loop_
_entity_poly.entity_id
_entity_poly.type
_entity_poly.pdbx_seq_one_letter_code
_entity_poly.pdbx_strand_id
1 'polypeptide(L)'
;MTLNILILLGILLVFQLIIGHLLHDVGFSYTKSIILMCLPLGIGLFYLQLFYYERRFPKWDVPLNVKLRLKYMYILTFFEFVALYICIFRM
;
A
#
# COMPACT_ATOMS: atom_id res chain seq x y z
N MET A 1 -12.88 20.09 9.02
CA MET A 1 -13.49 18.75 8.95
C MET A 1 -13.80 18.29 7.53
N THR A 2 -14.84 18.79 6.83
CA THR A 2 -15.18 18.30 5.48
C THR A 2 -14.04 18.47 4.46
N LEU A 3 -13.37 19.62 4.45
CA LEU A 3 -12.20 19.86 3.59
C LEU A 3 -11.03 18.93 3.94
N ASN A 4 -10.73 18.73 5.23
CA ASN A 4 -9.64 17.87 5.70
C ASN A 4 -9.88 16.40 5.29
N ILE A 5 -11.13 15.94 5.34
CA ILE A 5 -11.52 14.60 4.88
C ILE A 5 -11.35 14.47 3.37
N LEU A 6 -11.74 15.49 2.59
CA LEU A 6 -11.52 15.49 1.14
C LEU A 6 -10.03 15.46 0.78
N ILE A 7 -9.20 16.22 1.48
CA ILE A 7 -7.74 16.20 1.33
C ILE A 7 -7.19 14.81 1.64
N LEU A 8 -7.61 14.21 2.77
CA LEU A 8 -7.21 12.86 3.14
C LEU A 8 -7.58 11.83 2.07
N LEU A 9 -8.82 11.87 1.58
CA LEU A 9 -9.27 10.96 0.51
C LEU A 9 -8.46 11.14 -0.77
N GLY A 10 -8.13 12.38 -1.15
CA GLY A 10 -7.25 12.65 -2.29
C GLY A 10 -5.86 12.04 -2.12
N ILE A 11 -5.25 12.19 -0.94
CA ILE A 11 -3.93 11.62 -0.63
C ILE A 11 -3.97 10.09 -0.66
N LEU A 12 -4.96 9.48 0.00
CA LEU A 12 -5.13 8.03 0.01
C LEU A 12 -5.32 7.48 -1.41
N LEU A 13 -6.11 8.16 -2.25
CA LEU A 13 -6.34 7.73 -3.63
C LEU A 13 -5.04 7.77 -4.44
N VAL A 14 -4.25 8.84 -4.34
CA VAL A 14 -2.97 8.95 -5.05
C VAL A 14 -1.99 7.87 -4.61
N PHE A 15 -1.84 7.65 -3.30
CA PHE A 15 -0.93 6.63 -2.78
C PHE A 15 -1.39 5.21 -3.13
N GLN A 16 -2.69 4.92 -3.07
CA GLN A 16 -3.23 3.64 -3.50
C GLN A 16 -2.99 3.37 -4.99
N LEU A 17 -3.16 4.38 -5.87
CA LEU A 17 -2.83 4.22 -7.30
C LEU A 17 -1.36 3.86 -7.52
N ILE A 18 -0.44 4.51 -6.80
CA ILE A 18 1.00 4.20 -6.88
C ILE A 18 1.29 2.79 -6.36
N ILE A 19 0.70 2.39 -5.23
CA ILE A 19 0.85 1.04 -4.67
C ILE A 19 0.30 -0.01 -5.65
N GLY A 20 -0.88 0.23 -6.24
CA GLY A 20 -1.47 -0.65 -7.24
C GLY A 20 -0.59 -0.83 -8.47
N HIS A 21 0.05 0.24 -8.95
CA HIS A 21 1.01 0.18 -10.04
C HIS A 21 2.26 -0.63 -9.66
N LEU A 22 2.84 -0.38 -8.48
CA LEU A 22 3.99 -1.14 -7.99
C LEU A 22 3.68 -2.64 -7.78
N LEU A 23 2.46 -2.97 -7.35
CA LEU A 23 1.99 -4.36 -7.24
C LEU A 23 1.95 -5.06 -8.59
N HIS A 24 1.46 -4.36 -9.62
CA HIS A 24 1.44 -4.89 -10.97
C HIS A 24 2.85 -5.13 -11.49
N ASP A 25 3.76 -4.17 -11.29
CA ASP A 25 5.17 -4.27 -11.69
C ASP A 25 5.89 -5.45 -11.04
N VAL A 26 5.53 -5.79 -9.81
CA VAL A 26 6.06 -6.96 -9.08
C VAL A 26 5.63 -8.30 -9.71
N GLY A 27 4.65 -8.28 -10.61
CA GLY A 27 4.18 -9.45 -11.35
C GLY A 27 2.79 -9.95 -10.95
N PHE A 28 2.05 -9.18 -10.14
CA PHE A 28 0.65 -9.50 -9.87
C PHE A 28 -0.25 -9.15 -11.06
N SER A 29 -1.30 -9.95 -11.27
CA SER A 29 -2.30 -9.63 -12.29
C SER A 29 -2.98 -8.30 -12.00
N TYR A 30 -3.42 -7.62 -13.05
CA TYR A 30 -4.07 -6.32 -12.97
C TYR A 30 -5.29 -6.35 -12.02
N THR A 31 -6.11 -7.41 -12.11
CA THR A 31 -7.28 -7.61 -11.25
C THR A 31 -6.91 -7.71 -9.77
N LYS A 32 -5.85 -8.46 -9.43
CA LYS A 32 -5.40 -8.59 -8.03
C LYS A 32 -4.85 -7.27 -7.50
N SER A 33 -4.13 -6.54 -8.34
CA SER A 33 -3.56 -5.24 -7.99
C SER A 33 -4.67 -4.22 -7.72
N ILE A 34 -5.74 -4.19 -8.52
CA ILE A 34 -6.92 -3.35 -8.27
C ILE A 34 -7.63 -3.73 -6.97
N ILE A 35 -7.85 -5.03 -6.72
CA ILE A 35 -8.54 -5.48 -5.49
C ILE A 35 -7.75 -5.05 -4.25
N LEU A 36 -6.42 -5.22 -4.27
CA LEU A 36 -5.56 -4.84 -3.15
C LEU A 36 -5.45 -3.32 -2.98
N MET A 37 -5.53 -2.56 -4.08
CA MET A 37 -5.58 -1.10 -4.07
C MET A 37 -6.87 -0.55 -3.40
N CYS A 38 -7.97 -1.29 -3.46
CA CYS A 38 -9.21 -0.92 -2.77
C CYS A 38 -9.12 -1.07 -1.23
N LEU A 39 -8.00 -1.58 -0.70
CA LEU A 39 -7.77 -1.81 0.72
C LEU A 39 -6.68 -0.85 1.24
N PRO A 40 -7.03 0.42 1.55
CA PRO A 40 -6.08 1.45 1.92
C PRO A 40 -5.43 1.21 3.28
N LEU A 41 -4.51 2.09 3.67
CA LEU A 41 -3.81 2.06 4.97
C LEU A 41 -3.02 0.76 5.16
N GLY A 42 -2.49 0.23 4.05
CA GLY A 42 -1.66 -0.97 4.05
C GLY A 42 -2.41 -2.28 4.27
N ILE A 43 -3.74 -2.29 4.38
CA ILE A 43 -4.51 -3.53 4.61
C ILE A 43 -4.26 -4.55 3.49
N GLY A 44 -4.29 -4.10 2.22
CA GLY A 44 -4.01 -4.96 1.07
C GLY A 44 -2.57 -5.50 1.08
N LEU A 45 -1.59 -4.66 1.41
CA LEU A 45 -0.18 -5.06 1.50
C LEU A 45 0.07 -6.05 2.63
N PHE A 46 -0.58 -5.87 3.78
CA PHE A 46 -0.47 -6.78 4.91
C PHE A 46 -1.08 -8.15 4.60
N TYR A 47 -2.22 -8.18 3.92
CA TYR A 47 -2.80 -9.42 3.40
C TYR A 47 -1.82 -10.13 2.46
N LEU A 48 -1.21 -9.40 1.55
CA LEU A 48 -0.22 -9.94 0.62
C LEU A 48 1.00 -10.52 1.34
N GLN A 49 1.49 -9.83 2.38
CA GLN A 49 2.62 -10.30 3.17
C GLN A 49 2.32 -11.65 3.84
N LEU A 50 1.24 -11.73 4.61
CA LEU A 50 0.89 -12.92 5.38
C LEU A 50 0.52 -14.12 4.51
N PHE A 51 -0.29 -13.89 3.47
CA PHE A 51 -0.89 -14.99 2.71
C PHE A 51 -0.12 -15.36 1.45
N TYR A 52 0.70 -14.46 0.90
CA TYR A 52 1.48 -14.74 -0.30
C TYR A 52 2.97 -14.88 0.01
N TYR A 53 3.60 -13.82 0.53
CA TYR A 53 5.06 -13.80 0.62
C TYR A 53 5.61 -14.71 1.70
N GLU A 54 5.08 -14.65 2.92
CA GLU A 54 5.59 -15.49 4.03
C GLU A 54 5.41 -16.99 3.75
N ARG A 55 4.36 -17.36 3.02
CA ARG A 55 4.09 -18.76 2.65
C ARG A 55 4.97 -19.26 1.51
N ARG A 56 5.29 -18.40 0.53
CA ARG A 56 6.03 -18.79 -0.68
C ARG A 56 7.54 -18.57 -0.57
N PHE A 57 7.96 -17.64 0.26
CA PHE A 57 9.36 -17.24 0.44
C PHE A 57 9.76 -17.40 1.91
N PRO A 58 10.00 -18.64 2.38
CA PRO A 58 10.47 -18.88 3.74
C PRO A 58 11.77 -18.11 3.98
N LYS A 59 11.96 -17.59 5.21
CA LYS A 59 13.09 -16.72 5.59
C LYS A 59 13.19 -15.42 4.77
N TRP A 60 12.12 -15.03 4.08
CA TRP A 60 12.05 -13.80 3.29
C TRP A 60 13.07 -13.76 2.14
N ASP A 61 13.30 -14.92 1.50
CA ASP A 61 14.18 -15.07 0.34
C ASP A 61 13.51 -14.60 -0.97
N VAL A 62 12.92 -13.41 -0.89
CA VAL A 62 12.26 -12.72 -2.00
C VAL A 62 13.32 -12.03 -2.87
N PRO A 63 13.21 -12.09 -4.21
CA PRO A 63 14.10 -11.39 -5.12
C PRO A 63 14.29 -9.90 -4.74
N LEU A 64 15.52 -9.39 -4.89
CA LEU A 64 15.89 -8.05 -4.40
C LEU A 64 15.03 -6.94 -5.01
N ASN A 65 14.73 -7.03 -6.31
CA ASN A 65 13.86 -6.08 -7.01
C ASN A 65 12.45 -6.02 -6.40
N VAL A 66 11.86 -7.17 -6.07
CA VAL A 66 10.55 -7.27 -5.43
C VAL A 66 10.64 -6.74 -3.99
N LYS A 67 11.70 -7.08 -3.25
CA LYS A 67 11.94 -6.59 -1.89
C LYS A 67 12.03 -5.06 -1.81
N LEU A 68 12.69 -4.43 -2.77
CA LEU A 68 12.78 -2.96 -2.86
C LEU A 68 11.41 -2.33 -3.15
N ARG A 69 10.66 -2.87 -4.11
CA ARG A 69 9.31 -2.39 -4.44
C ARG A 69 8.35 -2.54 -3.25
N LEU A 70 8.42 -3.66 -2.54
CA LEU A 70 7.67 -3.86 -1.29
C LEU A 70 8.00 -2.78 -0.27
N LYS A 71 9.30 -2.49 -0.03
CA LYS A 71 9.71 -1.40 0.87
C LYS A 71 9.11 -0.05 0.48
N TYR A 72 9.13 0.31 -0.81
CA TYR A 72 8.50 1.55 -1.26
C TYR A 72 7.00 1.58 -0.99
N MET A 73 6.30 0.47 -1.21
CA MET A 73 4.88 0.35 -0.89
C MET A 73 4.62 0.56 0.62
N TYR A 74 5.42 -0.02 1.52
CA TYR A 74 5.30 0.23 2.97
C TYR A 74 5.60 1.68 3.37
N ILE A 75 6.57 2.33 2.70
CA ILE A 75 6.86 3.75 2.94
C ILE A 75 5.66 4.62 2.53
N LEU A 76 5.01 4.32 1.40
CA LEU A 76 3.79 5.01 0.98
C LEU A 76 2.67 4.82 2.01
N THR A 77 2.45 3.58 2.47
CA THR A 77 1.50 3.30 3.56
C THR A 77 1.82 4.07 4.84
N PHE A 78 3.09 4.19 5.22
CA PHE A 78 3.47 5.02 6.36
C PHE A 78 3.01 6.47 6.17
N PHE A 79 3.22 7.05 4.98
CA PHE A 79 2.73 8.39 4.68
C PHE A 79 1.20 8.50 4.66
N GLU A 80 0.46 7.44 4.31
CA GLU A 80 -1.00 7.40 4.47
C GLU A 80 -1.41 7.58 5.94
N PHE A 81 -0.72 6.91 6.88
CA PHE A 81 -0.98 7.06 8.31
C PHE A 81 -0.57 8.44 8.84
N VAL A 82 0.53 9.02 8.35
CA VAL A 82 0.91 10.40 8.68
C VAL A 82 -0.17 11.38 8.20
N ALA A 83 -0.67 11.22 6.98
CA ALA A 83 -1.74 12.04 6.44
C ALA A 83 -3.03 11.89 7.26
N LEU A 84 -3.40 10.66 7.61
CA LEU A 84 -4.55 10.39 8.48
C LEU A 84 -4.41 11.10 9.82
N TYR A 85 -3.24 11.01 10.46
CA TYR A 85 -2.99 11.68 11.73
C TYR A 85 -3.15 13.20 11.62
N ILE A 86 -2.52 13.81 10.60
CA ILE A 86 -2.55 15.26 10.40
C ILE A 86 -3.98 15.74 10.10
N CYS A 87 -4.67 15.10 9.16
CA CYS A 87 -5.98 15.57 8.66
C CYS A 87 -7.14 15.32 9.63
N ILE A 88 -7.04 14.31 10.50
CA ILE A 88 -8.13 13.94 11.43
C ILE A 88 -7.87 14.44 12.85
N PHE A 89 -6.64 14.37 13.34
CA PHE A 89 -6.34 14.60 14.76
C PHE A 89 -5.63 15.93 15.03
N ARG A 90 -4.97 16.52 14.03
CA ARG A 90 -4.20 17.77 14.21
C ARG A 90 -4.85 19.01 13.61
N MET A 91 -5.42 18.90 12.39
CA MET A 91 -6.08 19.98 11.64
C MET A 91 -7.59 19.97 11.84
#